data_AF-A0A9C7UWC1-F1
#
_entry.id   AF-A0A9C7UWC1-F1
#
_cell.length_a   1.000
_cell.length_b   1.000
_cell.length_c   1.000
_cell.angle_alpha   90.00
_cell.angle_beta   90.00
_cell.angle_gamma   90.00
#
_symmetry.space_group_name_H-M   'P 1'
#
loop_
_entity.id
_entity.type
_entity.pdbx_description
1 polymer ?
#
loop_
_entity_poly.entity_id
_entity_poly.type
_entity_poly.pdbx_seq_one_letter_code
_entity_poly.pdbx_strand_id
1 'polypeptide(L)' 'MMTENSESREFGRSGWILVGVIVLAFVVSPLLIYLNPPYLPFKFAYLILPLIPALLLGGVAVWSAQKRV' A
#
# COMPACT_ATOMS: atom_id res chain seq x y z
N MET A 1 -14.01 -14.08 -35.54
CA MET A 1 -13.75 -14.60 -34.19
C MET A 1 -12.91 -13.55 -33.48
N MET A 2 -13.49 -12.84 -32.51
CA MET A 2 -12.76 -11.85 -31.72
C MET A 2 -11.86 -12.65 -30.77
N THR A 3 -10.59 -12.86 -31.16
CA THR A 3 -9.59 -13.37 -30.22
C THR A 3 -9.30 -12.23 -29.26
N GLU A 4 -10.13 -12.12 -28.21
CA GLU A 4 -9.79 -11.36 -27.03
C GLU A 4 -8.55 -12.02 -26.45
N ASN A 5 -7.38 -11.50 -26.81
CA ASN A 5 -6.15 -11.78 -26.11
C ASN A 5 -6.33 -11.19 -24.71
N SER A 6 -6.90 -11.96 -23.81
CA SER A 6 -6.69 -11.79 -22.39
C SER A 6 -5.21 -12.08 -22.13
N GLU A 7 -4.32 -11.18 -22.58
CA GLU A 7 -2.99 -11.10 -21.99
C GLU A 7 -3.26 -10.87 -20.52
N SER A 8 -3.16 -11.94 -19.74
CA SER A 8 -3.23 -11.92 -18.31
C SER A 8 -2.23 -10.87 -17.87
N ARG A 9 -2.72 -9.70 -17.46
CA ARG A 9 -1.91 -8.58 -16.97
C ARG A 9 -1.29 -9.04 -15.65
N GLU A 10 -0.23 -9.83 -15.74
CA GLU A 10 0.48 -10.30 -14.56
C GLU A 10 1.02 -9.09 -13.82
N PHE A 11 0.73 -9.04 -12.51
CA PHE A 11 1.32 -8.03 -11.64
C PHE A 11 2.82 -8.33 -11.53
N GLY A 12 3.63 -7.60 -12.31
CA GLY A 12 5.08 -7.62 -12.16
C GLY A 12 5.52 -7.16 -10.77
N ARG A 13 6.84 -7.19 -10.49
CA ARG A 13 7.41 -6.82 -9.17
C ARG A 13 6.88 -5.49 -8.61
N SER A 14 6.68 -4.48 -9.47
CA SER A 14 6.09 -3.19 -9.10
C SER A 14 4.66 -3.30 -8.55
N GLY A 15 3.86 -4.18 -9.15
CA GLY A 15 2.50 -4.47 -8.72
C GLY A 15 2.44 -5.10 -7.33
N TRP A 16 3.30 -6.08 -7.09
CA TRP A 16 3.41 -6.71 -5.78
C TRP A 16 3.90 -5.77 -4.68
N ILE A 17 4.81 -4.84 -5.00
CA ILE A 17 5.22 -3.79 -4.05
C ILE A 17 4.02 -2.93 -3.66
N LEU A 18 3.22 -2.47 -4.63
CA LEU A 18 2.02 -1.68 -4.36
C LEU A 18 1.04 -2.44 -3.46
N VAL A 19 0.77 -3.71 -3.78
CA VAL A 19 -0.09 -4.56 -2.94
C VAL A 19 0.45 -4.68 -1.52
N GLY A 20 1.76 -4.90 -1.35
CA GLY A 20 2.40 -4.93 -0.03
C GLY A 20 2.18 -3.64 0.76
N VAL A 21 2.29 -2.48 0.11
CA VAL A 21 2.07 -1.18 0.77
C VAL A 21 0.59 -0.97 1.12
N ILE A 22 -0.34 -1.44 0.28
CA ILE A 22 -1.78 -1.42 0.59
C ILE A 22 -2.06 -2.23 1.86
N VAL A 23 -1.49 -3.43 1.99
CA VAL A 23 -1.63 -4.25 3.19
C VAL A 23 -1.07 -3.53 4.42
N LEU A 24 0.08 -2.87 4.30
CA LEU A 24 0.63 -2.06 5.39
C LEU A 24 -0.32 -0.92 5.80
N ALA A 25 -0.92 -0.23 4.83
CA ALA A 25 -1.80 0.91 5.07
C ALA A 25 -3.13 0.51 5.72
N PHE A 26 -3.78 -0.53 5.22
CA PHE A 26 -5.17 -0.86 5.57
C PHE A 26 -5.31 -2.04 6.52
N VAL A 27 -4.26 -2.85 6.71
CA VAL A 27 -4.32 -4.00 7.62
C VAL A 27 -3.38 -3.78 8.80
N VAL A 28 -2.09 -3.54 8.54
CA VAL A 28 -1.09 -3.45 9.61
C VAL A 28 -1.30 -2.21 10.47
N SER A 29 -1.48 -1.03 9.87
CA SER A 29 -1.69 0.20 10.64
C SER A 29 -2.96 0.13 11.52
N PRO A 30 -4.15 -0.26 11.02
CA PRO A 30 -5.33 -0.42 11.86
C PRO A 30 -5.18 -1.52 12.92
N LEU A 31 -4.54 -2.64 12.59
CA LEU A 31 -4.30 -3.73 13.55
C LEU A 31 -3.42 -3.27 14.72
N LEU A 32 -2.37 -2.50 14.44
CA LEU A 32 -1.52 -1.93 15.49
C LEU A 32 -2.26 -0.93 16.37
N ILE A 33 -3.13 -0.10 15.78
CA ILE A 33 -3.98 0.82 16.53
C ILE A 33 -4.99 0.05 17.41
N TYR A 34 -5.59 -1.01 16.85
CA TYR A 34 -6.57 -1.85 17.56
C TYR A 34 -5.97 -2.57 18.77
N LEU A 35 -4.75 -3.10 18.61
CA LEU A 35 -4.00 -3.71 19.71
C LEU A 35 -3.59 -2.70 20.80
N ASN A 36 -3.75 -1.40 20.53
CA ASN A 36 -3.53 -0.27 21.44
C ASN A 36 -2.26 -0.41 22.31
N PRO A 37 -1.07 -0.28 21.70
CA PRO A 37 0.19 -0.38 22.44
C PRO A 37 0.25 0.72 23.53
N PRO A 38 0.39 0.36 24.83
CA PRO A 38 0.33 1.31 25.94
C PRO A 38 1.48 2.33 25.95
N TYR A 39 2.51 2.10 25.14
CA TYR A 39 3.73 2.92 25.05
C TYR A 39 3.71 3.92 23.89
N LEU A 40 2.71 3.92 23.00
CA LEU A 40 2.63 4.89 21.90
C LEU A 40 1.79 6.12 22.31
N PRO A 41 2.32 7.35 22.17
CA PRO A 41 1.53 8.55 22.36
C PRO A 41 0.36 8.60 21.35
N PHE A 42 -0.76 9.18 21.76
CA PHE A 42 -1.98 9.30 20.92
C PHE A 42 -1.69 9.88 19.52
N LYS A 43 -0.85 10.92 19.43
CA LYS A 43 -0.43 11.51 18.14
C LYS A 43 0.33 10.51 17.25
N PHE A 44 1.16 9.64 17.82
CA PHE A 44 1.92 8.67 17.04
C PHE A 44 1.03 7.55 16.52
N ALA A 45 0.18 6.98 17.37
CA ALA A 45 -0.71 5.88 17.01
C ALA A 45 -1.71 6.28 15.91
N TYR A 46 -2.34 7.45 16.05
CA TYR A 46 -3.44 7.84 15.14
C TYR A 46 -3.03 8.74 13.97
N LEU A 47 -1.88 9.43 14.02
CA LEU A 47 -1.43 10.26 12.91
C LEU A 47 -0.26 9.62 12.18
N ILE A 48 0.87 9.42 12.86
CA ILE A 48 2.12 9.04 12.19
C ILE A 48 2.03 7.61 11.64
N LEU A 49 1.49 6.68 12.43
CA LEU A 49 1.40 5.27 12.07
C LEU A 49 0.57 5.03 10.78
N PRO A 50 -0.60 5.67 10.56
CA PRO A 50 -1.30 5.60 9.27
C PRO A 50 -0.72 6.52 8.18
N LEU A 51 -0.03 7.61 8.53
CA LEU A 51 0.53 8.54 7.53
C LEU A 51 1.71 7.93 6.76
N ILE A 52 2.60 7.19 7.44
CA ILE A 52 3.76 6.55 6.81
C ILE A 52 3.34 5.64 5.63
N PRO A 53 2.43 4.66 5.81
CA PRO A 53 2.03 3.81 4.70
C PRO A 53 1.22 4.57 3.63
N ALA A 54 0.51 5.65 3.98
CA ALA A 54 -0.15 6.51 2.98
C ALA A 54 0.86 7.23 2.06
N LEU A 55 1.95 7.76 2.62
CA LEU A 55 3.04 8.37 1.84
C LEU A 55 3.74 7.35 0.95
N LEU A 56 3.98 6.15 1.47
CA LEU A 56 4.52 5.05 0.68
C LEU A 56 3.59 4.67 -0.47
N LEU A 57 2.27 4.61 -0.24
CA LEU A 57 1.29 4.34 -1.29
C LEU A 57 1.36 5.38 -2.40
N GLY A 58 1.36 6.66 -2.04
CA GLY A 58 1.47 7.76 -3.00
C GLY A 58 2.77 7.67 -3.82
N GLY A 59 3.91 7.47 -3.15
CA GLY A 59 5.20 7.35 -3.81
C GLY A 59 5.30 6.14 -4.75
N VAL A 60 4.86 4.96 -4.30
CA VAL A 60 4.87 3.72 -5.10
C VAL A 60 3.92 3.83 -6.30
N ALA A 61 2.77 4.47 -6.13
CA ALA A 61 1.83 4.72 -7.23
C ALA A 61 2.46 5.62 -8.32
N VAL A 62 3.10 6.73 -7.93
CA VAL A 62 3.77 7.65 -8.88
C VAL A 62 4.92 6.95 -9.60
N TRP A 63 5.75 6.20 -8.88
CA TRP A 63 6.84 5.43 -9.50
C TRP A 63 6.32 4.38 -10.48
N SER A 64 5.25 3.66 -10.11
CA SER A 64 4.64 2.67 -11.00
C SER A 64 4.02 3.30 -12.25
N ALA A 65 3.51 4.53 -12.14
CA ALA A 65 2.98 5.28 -13.28
C ALA A 65 4.10 5.72 -14.22
N GLN A 66 5.22 6.25 -13.70
CA GLN A 66 6.38 6.60 -14.52
C GLN A 66 7.01 5.39 -15.22
N LYS A 67 7.07 4.23 -14.55
CA LYS A 67 7.61 3.00 -15.15
C LYS A 67 6.72 2.42 -16.27
N ARG A 68 5.48 2.87 -16.39
CA ARG A 68 4.52 2.41 -17.41
C ARG A 68 4.53 3.22 -18.70
N VAL A 69 5.20 4.38 -18.73
CA VAL A 69 5.37 5.26 -19.90
C VAL A 69 6.70 4.97 -20.56
#